data_AF-A0A524HCZ8-F1
#
_entry.id   AF-A0A524HCZ8-F1
#
_cell.length_a   1.000
_cell.length_b   1.000
_cell.length_c   1.000
_cell.angle_alpha   90.00
_cell.angle_beta   90.00
_cell.angle_gamma   90.00
#
_symmetry.space_group_name_H-M   'P 1'
#
loop_
_entity.id
_entity.type
_entity.pdbx_description
1 polymer ?
#
loop_
_entity_poly.entity_id
_entity_poly.type
_entity_poly.pdbx_seq_one_letter_code
_entity_poly.pdbx_strand_id
1 'polypeptide(L)' 'MSLTLKIWRQSNPADKGRFESYTARDISTDMSFLEMLDVVNEQLT' A
#
# COMPACT_ATOMS: atom_id res chain seq x y z
N MET A 1 12.56 7.39 -3.63
CA MET A 1 13.02 6.15 -2.96
C MET A 1 12.01 5.04 -3.24
N SER A 2 12.39 3.76 -3.21
CA SER A 2 11.45 2.64 -3.41
C SER A 2 11.14 1.96 -2.08
N LEU A 3 9.88 1.91 -1.67
CA LEU A 3 9.45 1.14 -0.51
C LEU A 3 8.56 -0.02 -0.91
N THR A 4 8.69 -1.11 -0.16
CA THR A 4 7.80 -2.27 -0.26
C THR A 4 6.89 -2.28 0.96
N LEU A 5 5.59 -2.15 0.73
CA LEU A 5 4.56 -2.21 1.75
C LEU A 5 3.91 -3.59 1.72
N LYS A 6 3.74 -4.19 2.91
CA LYS A 6 2.92 -5.39 3.08
C LYS A 6 1.59 -4.99 3.70
N ILE A 7 0.51 -5.09 2.93
CA ILE A 7 -0.82 -4.63 3.31
C ILE A 7 -1.74 -5.84 3.48
N TRP A 8 -2.46 -5.92 4.59
CA TRP A 8 -3.50 -6.93 4.76
C TRP A 8 -4.74 -6.55 3.96
N ARG A 9 -5.17 -7.42 3.05
CA ARG A 9 -6.36 -7.26 2.21
C ARG A 9 -7.37 -8.35 2.51
N GLN A 10 -8.61 -7.93 2.73
CA GLN A 10 -9.73 -8.81 3.02
C GLN A 10 -11.01 -8.12 2.52
N SER A 11 -11.73 -8.78 1.60
CA SER A 11 -12.89 -8.15 0.93
C SER A 11 -14.13 -8.08 1.83
N ASN A 12 -14.29 -9.02 2.76
CA ASN A 12 -15.37 -9.01 3.75
C ASN A 12 -14.94 -9.84 4.99
N PRO A 13 -15.64 -9.73 6.13
CA PRO A 13 -15.27 -10.44 7.36
C PRO A 13 -15.28 -11.97 7.28
N ALA A 14 -16.01 -12.55 6.31
CA ALA A 14 -16.10 -13.99 6.10
C ALA A 14 -14.98 -14.54 5.20
N ASP A 15 -14.34 -13.69 4.39
CA ASP A 15 -13.24 -14.09 3.52
C ASP A 15 -11.94 -14.25 4.32
N LYS A 16 -11.11 -15.21 3.91
CA LYS A 16 -9.74 -15.31 4.44
C LYS A 16 -8.91 -14.15 3.89
N GLY A 17 -8.50 -13.23 4.77
CA GLY A 17 -7.58 -12.17 4.42
C GLY A 17 -6.18 -12.70 4.07
N ARG A 18 -5.40 -11.86 3.40
CA ARG A 18 -4.01 -12.16 3.03
C ARG A 18 -3.16 -10.90 3.04
N PHE A 19 -1.85 -11.06 3.21
CA PHE A 19 -0.92 -9.97 2.93
C PHE A 19 -0.64 -9.88 1.44
N GLU A 20 -0.82 -8.70 0.88
CA GLU A 20 -0.37 -8.33 -0.45
C GLU A 20 0.85 -7.41 -0.35
N SER A 21 1.79 -7.55 -1.28
CA SER A 21 2.99 -6.72 -1.31
C SER A 21 2.87 -5.71 -2.44
N TYR A 22 2.97 -4.43 -2.10
CA TYR A 22 2.94 -3.33 -3.06
C TYR A 22 4.28 -2.61 -3.05
N THR A 23 4.81 -2.37 -4.25
CA THR A 23 6.04 -1.61 -4.42
C THR A 23 5.69 -0.21 -4.86
N ALA A 24 5.70 0.73 -3.92
CA ALA A 24 5.57 2.13 -4.25
C ALA A 24 6.92 2.67 -4.71
N ARG A 25 6.95 3.05 -5.99
CA ARG A 25 8.04 3.73 -6.65
C ARG A 25 7.82 5.23 -6.49
N ASP A 26 8.91 5.99 -6.51
CA ASP A 26 8.88 7.47 -6.49
C ASP A 26 8.40 8.12 -5.19
N ILE A 27 8.50 7.42 -4.06
CA ILE A 27 8.17 8.00 -2.75
C ILE A 27 9.32 8.87 -2.25
N SER A 28 9.03 10.11 -1.89
CA SER A 28 10.01 10.99 -1.22
C SER A 28 10.11 10.65 0.26
N THR A 29 11.31 10.81 0.85
CA THR A 29 11.53 10.68 2.30
C THR A 29 10.91 11.82 3.09
N ASP A 30 10.52 12.91 2.43
CA ASP A 30 9.87 14.07 3.06
C ASP A 30 8.35 13.91 3.17
N MET A 31 7.78 12.88 2.53
CA MET A 31 6.34 12.59 2.56
C MET A 31 5.93 11.94 3.88
N SER A 32 4.76 12.31 4.39
CA SER A 32 4.14 11.62 5.52
C SER A 32 3.64 10.23 5.11
N PHE A 33 3.53 9.31 6.07
CA PHE A 33 3.07 7.95 5.82
C PHE A 33 1.69 7.87 5.13
N LEU A 34 0.79 8.83 5.39
CA LEU A 34 -0.53 8.88 4.75
C LEU A 34 -0.44 9.24 3.26
N GLU A 35 0.39 10.22 2.90
CA GLU A 35 0.64 10.57 1.49
C GLU A 35 1.27 9.39 0.73
N MET A 36 2.12 8.60 1.41
CA MET A 36 2.66 7.37 0.83
C MET A 36 1.56 6.33 0.54
N LEU A 37 0.54 6.23 1.40
CA LEU A 37 -0.61 5.34 1.18
C LEU A 37 -1.48 5.82 0.02
N ASP A 38 -1.63 7.13 -0.16
CA ASP A 38 -2.37 7.69 -1.29
C ASP A 38 -1.72 7.33 -2.62
N VAL A 39 -0.39 7.45 -2.74
CA VAL A 39 0.36 7.02 -3.94
C VAL A 39 0.16 5.53 -4.24
N VAL A 40 0.14 4.70 -3.20
CA VAL A 40 -0.10 3.25 -3.37
C VAL A 40 -1.54 3.01 -3.82
N ASN A 41 -2.52 3.70 -3.24
CA ASN A 41 -3.93 3.57 -3.60
C ASN A 41 -4.20 4.00 -5.05
N GLU A 42 -3.53 5.05 -5.54
CA GLU A 42 -3.63 5.46 -6.94
C GLU A 42 -3.15 4.38 -7.90
N GLN A 43 -2.16 3.56 -7.52
CA GLN A 43 -1.68 2.44 -8.34
C GLN A 43 -2.61 1.21 -8.31
N LEU A 44 -3.61 1.18 -7.42
CA LEU A 44 -4.58 0.09 -7.32
C LEU A 44 -5.86 0.34 -8.12
N THR A 45 -5.99 1.51 -8.75
CA THR A 45 -7.14 1.92 -9.57
C THR A 45 -6.80 1.79 -11.06
#